data_AF-A0A1G1DEH8-F1
#
_entry.id   AF-A0A1G1DEH8-F1
#
_cell.length_a   1.000
_cell.length_b   1.000
_cell.length_c   1.000
_cell.angle_alpha   90.00
_cell.angle_beta   90.00
_cell.angle_gamma   90.00
#
_symmetry.space_group_name_H-M   'P 1'
#
loop_
_entity.id
_entity.type
_entity.pdbx_description
1 polymer ?
#
loop_
_entity_poly.entity_id
_entity_poly.type
_entity_poly.pdbx_seq_one_letter_code
_entity_poly.pdbx_strand_id
1 'polypeptide(L)' 'MEKAIIALAAAIAVAITGLATGWAQSKIGSAGAGTLSEKPEMSGNIIILMAIPETIVILGFVVAIMIITTL' A
#
# COMPACT_ATOMS: atom_id res chain seq x y z
N MET A 1 -4.64 25.50 15.52
CA MET A 1 -3.30 25.01 15.13
C MET A 1 -3.21 23.50 15.32
N GLU A 2 -3.61 22.99 16.48
CA GLU A 2 -3.65 21.55 16.82
C GLU A 2 -4.37 20.66 15.79
N LYS A 3 -5.61 21.01 15.39
CA LYS A 3 -6.36 20.25 14.36
C LYS A 3 -5.64 20.16 13.01
N ALA A 4 -4.89 21.20 12.64
CA ALA A 4 -4.14 21.19 11.38
C ALA A 4 -2.93 20.24 11.46
N ILE A 5 -2.28 20.15 12.62
CA ILE A 5 -1.18 19.21 12.86
C ILE A 5 -1.69 17.77 12.85
N ILE A 6 -2.83 17.49 13.50
CA ILE A 6 -3.46 16.17 13.51
C ILE A 6 -3.83 15.74 12.08
N ALA A 7 -4.46 16.62 11.31
CA ALA A 7 -4.81 16.34 9.91
C ALA A 7 -3.57 16.09 9.04
N LEU A 8 -2.51 16.87 9.23
CA LEU A 8 -1.25 16.69 8.52
C LEU A 8 -0.58 15.35 8.88
N ALA A 9 -0.56 14.97 10.16
CA ALA A 9 -0.01 13.71 10.62
C ALA A 9 -0.76 12.50 10.00
N ALA A 10 -2.09 12.56 9.96
CA ALA A 10 -2.92 11.54 9.33
C ALA A 10 -2.67 11.46 7.81
N ALA A 11 -2.55 12.60 7.13
CA ALA A 11 -2.23 12.64 5.71
C ALA A 11 -0.85 12.03 5.40
N ILE A 12 0.16 12.34 6.23
CA ILE A 12 1.51 11.79 6.09
C ILE A 12 1.51 10.26 6.29
N ALA A 13 0.77 9.75 7.27
CA ALA A 13 0.67 8.31 7.53
C ALA A 13 0.18 7.52 6.30
N VAL A 14 -0.86 8.01 5.61
CA VAL A 14 -1.37 7.40 4.37
C VAL A 14 -0.43 7.64 3.19
N ALA A 15 0.10 8.85 3.03
CA ALA A 15 0.91 9.20 1.88
C ALA A 15 2.20 8.37 1.81
N ILE A 16 2.93 8.25 2.92
CA ILE A 16 4.20 7.51 2.95
C ILE A 16 3.96 6.02 2.70
N THR A 17 2.95 5.44 3.35
CA THR A 17 2.64 4.02 3.19
C THR A 17 2.10 3.70 1.80
N GLY A 18 1.27 4.57 1.23
CA GLY A 18 0.79 4.45 -0.16
C GLY A 18 1.93 4.51 -1.19
N LEU A 19 2.89 5.42 -1.01
CA LEU A 19 4.08 5.48 -1.87
C LEU A 19 4.94 4.22 -1.74
N ALA A 20 5.11 3.69 -0.52
CA ALA A 20 5.85 2.45 -0.29
C ALA A 20 5.16 1.23 -0.93
N THR A 21 3.83 1.12 -0.80
CA THR A 21 3.01 0.08 -1.44
C THR A 21 3.15 0.16 -2.96
N GLY A 22 2.95 1.33 -3.56
CA GLY A 22 3.06 1.53 -5.00
C GLY A 22 4.46 1.20 -5.54
N TRP A 23 5.51 1.56 -4.81
CA TRP A 23 6.88 1.19 -5.18
C TRP A 23 7.10 -0.33 -5.20
N ALA A 24 6.64 -1.04 -4.16
CA ALA A 24 6.74 -2.48 -4.09
C ALA A 24 5.92 -3.17 -5.20
N GLN A 25 4.66 -2.73 -5.41
CA GLN A 25 3.79 -3.26 -6.45
C GLN A 25 4.30 -2.98 -7.85
N SER A 26 4.97 -1.85 -8.11
CA SER A 26 5.58 -1.57 -9.43
C SER A 26 6.59 -2.65 -9.83
N LYS A 27 7.41 -3.11 -8.87
CA LYS A 27 8.40 -4.16 -9.07
C LYS A 27 7.73 -5.53 -9.25
N ILE A 28 6.81 -5.89 -8.35
CA ILE A 28 6.09 -7.16 -8.41
C ILE A 28 5.27 -7.26 -9.69
N GLY A 29 4.57 -6.20 -10.07
CA GLY A 29 3.77 -6.13 -11.30
C GLY A 29 4.62 -6.30 -12.55
N SER A 30 5.77 -5.63 -12.65
CA SER A 30 6.69 -5.78 -13.79
C SER A 30 7.22 -7.22 -13.93
N ALA A 31 7.63 -7.84 -12.82
CA ALA A 31 8.11 -9.22 -12.82
C ALA A 31 6.97 -10.23 -13.07
N GLY A 32 5.79 -9.94 -12.53
CA GLY A 32 4.57 -10.72 -12.71
C GLY A 32 4.11 -10.73 -14.17
N ALA A 33 4.10 -9.58 -14.84
CA ALA A 33 3.74 -9.49 -16.26
C ALA A 33 4.65 -10.37 -17.14
N GLY A 34 5.96 -10.33 -16.90
CA GLY A 34 6.91 -11.23 -17.57
C GLY A 34 6.63 -12.70 -17.28
N THR A 35 6.41 -13.04 -16.01
CA THR A 35 6.10 -14.43 -15.59
C THR A 35 4.82 -14.94 -16.26
N LEU A 36 3.76 -14.12 -16.32
CA LEU A 36 2.49 -14.52 -16.91
C LEU A 36 2.52 -14.67 -18.43
N SER A 37 3.50 -14.04 -19.10
CA SER A 37 3.69 -14.24 -20.54
C SER A 37 4.20 -15.65 -20.88
N GLU A 38 4.93 -16.29 -19.96
CA GLU A 38 5.44 -17.66 -20.12
C GLU A 38 4.60 -18.71 -19.37
N LYS A 39 4.05 -18.34 -18.20
CA LYS A 39 3.35 -19.23 -17.25
C LYS A 39 2.04 -18.61 -16.78
N PRO A 40 0.98 -18.58 -17.61
CA PRO A 40 -0.30 -17.96 -17.27
C PRO A 40 -0.98 -18.57 -16.03
N GLU A 41 -0.72 -19.84 -15.73
CA GLU A 41 -1.18 -20.56 -14.55
C GLU A 41 -0.66 -19.94 -13.23
N MET A 42 0.39 -19.11 -13.27
CA MET A 42 0.94 -18.43 -12.10
C MET A 42 0.16 -17.18 -11.68
N SER A 43 -0.93 -16.83 -12.38
CA SER A 43 -1.76 -15.64 -12.09
C SER A 43 -2.19 -15.54 -10.63
N GLY A 44 -2.66 -16.64 -10.02
CA GLY A 44 -3.03 -16.67 -8.60
C GLY A 44 -1.87 -16.30 -7.67
N ASN A 45 -0.66 -16.84 -7.94
CA ASN A 45 0.52 -16.55 -7.14
C ASN A 45 0.96 -15.08 -7.28
N ILE A 46 0.91 -14.53 -8.49
CA ILE A 46 1.23 -13.11 -8.72
C ILE A 46 0.24 -12.19 -8.00
N ILE A 47 -1.06 -12.52 -8.00
CA ILE A 47 -2.08 -11.76 -7.25
C ILE A 47 -1.78 -11.79 -5.75
N ILE A 48 -1.43 -12.95 -5.19
CA ILE A 48 -1.06 -13.06 -3.77
C ILE A 48 0.17 -12.20 -3.46
N LEU A 49 1.20 -12.24 -4.31
CA LEU A 49 2.39 -11.42 -4.14
C LEU A 49 2.09 -9.92 -4.22
N MET A 50 1.17 -9.49 -5.10
CA MET A 50 0.69 -8.11 -5.18
C MET A 50 -0.10 -7.66 -3.93
N ALA A 51 -0.82 -8.58 -3.29
CA ALA A 51 -1.61 -8.29 -2.09
C ALA A 51 -0.75 -8.06 -0.85
N ILE A 52 0.46 -8.63 -0.78
CA ILE A 52 1.34 -8.47 0.40
C ILE A 52 1.70 -6.99 0.63
N PRO A 53 2.23 -6.23 -0.34
CA PRO A 53 2.48 -4.79 -0.14
C PRO A 53 1.22 -3.94 0.06
N GLU A 54 0.05 -4.40 -0.39
CA GLU A 54 -1.22 -3.69 -0.16
C GLU A 54 -1.51 -3.55 1.34
N THR A 55 -1.06 -4.52 2.15
CA THR A 55 -1.22 -4.46 3.61
C THR A 55 -0.53 -3.23 4.22
N ILE A 56 0.54 -2.71 3.61
CA ILE A 56 1.30 -1.55 4.12
C ILE A 56 0.42 -0.30 4.10
N VAL A 57 -0.25 -0.01 2.97
CA VAL A 57 -1.14 1.16 2.86
C VAL A 57 -2.43 0.98 3.66
N ILE A 58 -2.96 -0.25 3.76
CA ILE A 58 -4.11 -0.54 4.62
C ILE A 58 -3.79 -0.22 6.09
N LEU A 59 -2.62 -0.62 6.58
CA LEU A 59 -2.18 -0.29 7.94
C LEU A 59 -1.97 1.22 8.13
N GLY A 60 -1.36 1.91 7.15
CA GLY A 60 -1.23 3.37 7.18
C GLY A 60 -2.57 4.10 7.21
N PHE A 61 -3.56 3.59 6.49
CA PHE A 61 -4.93 4.09 6.51
C PHE A 61 -5.63 3.89 7.86
N VAL A 62 -5.49 2.71 8.46
CA VAL A 62 -6.01 2.45 9.82
C VAL A 62 -5.38 3.42 10.83
N VAL A 63 -4.07 3.63 10.76
CA VAL A 63 -3.36 4.58 11.63
C VAL A 63 -3.87 6.01 11.42
N ALA A 64 -4.10 6.44 10.18
CA ALA A 64 -4.65 7.77 9.90
C ALA A 64 -6.07 7.95 10.45
N ILE A 65 -6.93 6.93 10.38
CA ILE A 65 -8.24 6.95 11.03
C ILE A 65 -8.07 7.09 12.54
N MET A 66 -7.19 6.31 13.17
CA MET A 66 -6.92 6.41 14.60
C MET A 66 -6.45 7.82 14.99
N ILE A 67 -5.57 8.43 14.20
CA ILE A 67 -5.09 9.81 14.43
C ILE A 67 -6.24 10.82 14.39
N ILE A 68 -7.20 10.70 13.45
CA ILE A 68 -8.29 11.67 13.31
C ILE A 68 -9.42 11.44 14.33
N THR A 69 -9.63 10.20 14.76
CA THR A 69 -10.79 9.81 15.58
C THR A 69 -10.48 9.69 17.06
N THR A 70 -9.22 9.41 17.42
CA THR A 70 -8.82 9.05 18.78
C THR A 70 -7.86 10.07 19.40
N LEU A 71 -7.06 10.78 18.57
CA LEU A 71 -6.10 11.80 19.00
C LEU A 71 -6.61 13.20 18.66
#